data_AF-A0AAE1FA64-F1
#
_entry.id   AF-A0AAE1FA64-F1
#
_cell.length_a   1.000
_cell.length_b   1.000
_cell.length_c   1.000
_cell.angle_alpha   90.00
_cell.angle_beta   90.00
_cell.angle_gamma   90.00
#
_symmetry.space_group_name_H-M   'P 1'
#
loop_
_entity.id
_entity.type
_entity.pdbx_description
1 polymer ?
#
loop_
_entity_poly.entity_id
_entity_poly.type
_entity_poly.pdbx_seq_one_letter_code
_entity_poly.pdbx_strand_id
1 'polypeptide(L)'
;MKGVPIFGVTMSLVMMGLVVMSTMGQDHQTELLPKSTETTPQDQDEATVEDEQPAQNTDVKRVFIPTKEWQTVEEGQTLLPGLHIRMNLQTGKKEAKLLDDDDGTEYQQSLERMRKTGHTGLSQAVVLSQSQEDNESEEKPIDPQEEARAALVRESVIEALKHIKNEDRSTPENGQTASKLKAKYRSYEQLKEDFDELNLKMETDLDILRRLMSQYQATSSDAERAIILEDLEYLVHQFDNAINFIDMGGLKDIVMPGINSSSIEVKEGAFHLLGSAVQSNPKVQIAAVEAGLVQALIQALEYNAQEGVARKAVFAVSCLVRGFPYGQQVLVQSGGMEALRRLFDRHDFQSLPLQLKVVSLLHDLLVEREQAEGERLLQLRRFKLDDRLATGGWCPAVSSLLTVASFDRRDRRYDMGAALKNQMPLRPDHDTVDKVVSAMGSMVRFCRYQFYDTLPLLRHLAHTYDDLAYKEQFQNADDDGGHGLFRGMAETIQRLVKDIGQKNEL
;
A
#
# COMPACT_ATOMS: atom_id res chain seq x y z
N MET A 1 5.67 18.45 77.69
CA MET A 1 6.68 17.36 77.75
C MET A 1 7.53 17.44 76.47
N LYS A 2 8.85 17.20 76.58
CA LYS A 2 9.89 16.96 75.53
C LYS A 2 9.48 17.23 74.06
N GLY A 3 9.98 18.28 73.41
CA GLY A 3 11.14 18.24 72.48
C GLY A 3 10.64 18.28 71.01
N VAL A 4 11.31 18.74 69.95
CA VAL A 4 12.69 19.21 69.61
C VAL A 4 12.54 20.27 68.47
N PRO A 5 13.44 21.26 68.27
CA PRO A 5 13.14 22.44 67.42
C PRO A 5 13.54 22.32 65.93
N ILE A 6 12.97 23.19 65.10
CA ILE A 6 13.31 23.37 63.68
C ILE A 6 13.84 24.80 63.45
N PHE A 7 15.09 24.92 62.97
CA PHE A 7 15.62 26.12 62.32
C PHE A 7 14.90 26.31 60.97
N GLY A 8 14.68 27.51 60.42
CA GLY A 8 15.23 28.82 60.76
C GLY A 8 15.28 29.62 59.45
N VAL A 9 14.26 30.46 59.22
CA VAL A 9 14.09 31.22 57.96
C VAL A 9 14.98 32.45 57.97
N THR A 10 15.78 32.65 56.91
CA THR A 10 16.49 33.90 56.62
C THR A 10 15.90 34.58 55.39
N MET A 11 15.28 35.74 55.64
CA MET A 11 14.70 36.67 54.67
C MET A 11 15.68 37.84 54.43
N SER A 12 15.45 38.64 53.36
CA SER A 12 16.00 40.01 53.10
C SER A 12 17.18 40.08 52.10
N LEU A 13 17.30 41.09 51.20
CA LEU A 13 16.37 42.09 50.60
C LEU A 13 17.14 42.85 49.47
N VAL A 14 16.56 43.96 48.92
CA VAL A 14 17.24 45.06 48.14
C VAL A 14 17.51 44.79 46.64
N MET A 15 17.28 45.64 45.62
CA MET A 15 16.52 46.89 45.33
C MET A 15 16.40 46.99 43.77
N MET A 16 15.24 47.25 43.16
CA MET A 16 14.66 48.55 42.74
C MET A 16 15.07 49.08 41.35
N GLY A 17 14.10 49.47 40.52
CA GLY A 17 14.28 50.22 39.26
C GLY A 17 13.00 50.31 38.43
N LEU A 18 12.27 51.44 38.47
CA LEU A 18 10.94 51.59 37.86
C LEU A 18 10.67 53.05 37.39
N VAL A 19 10.50 53.28 36.09
CA VAL A 19 9.97 54.49 35.40
C VAL A 19 9.39 53.99 34.06
N VAL A 20 8.10 54.00 33.69
CA VAL A 20 6.98 54.98 33.66
C VAL A 20 6.83 55.76 32.33
N MET A 21 5.99 55.19 31.45
CA MET A 21 4.97 55.75 30.53
C MET A 21 5.25 56.79 29.41
N SER A 22 4.77 56.48 28.18
CA SER A 22 3.74 57.24 27.40
C SER A 22 3.43 56.56 26.03
N THR A 23 2.27 55.90 25.84
CA THR A 23 1.02 56.34 25.13
C THR A 23 0.97 56.33 23.59
N MET A 24 0.17 55.40 23.04
CA MET A 24 -0.81 55.48 21.92
C MET A 24 -0.45 56.04 20.52
N GLY A 25 -0.94 55.34 19.47
CA GLY A 25 -1.75 56.03 18.43
C GLY A 25 -1.55 55.71 16.93
N GLN A 26 -2.43 54.85 16.39
CA GLN A 26 -3.07 54.91 15.04
C GLN A 26 -2.33 54.59 13.72
N ASP A 27 -3.13 54.08 12.78
CA ASP A 27 -2.85 53.61 11.43
C ASP A 27 -2.60 54.73 10.41
N HIS A 28 -1.94 54.42 9.28
CA HIS A 28 -2.46 54.81 7.94
C HIS A 28 -1.88 54.01 6.77
N GLN A 29 -2.68 53.90 5.71
CA GLN A 29 -2.34 53.30 4.41
C GLN A 29 -1.40 54.21 3.61
N THR A 30 -0.75 53.68 2.57
CA THR A 30 -0.62 54.42 1.30
C THR A 30 -0.30 53.50 0.11
N GLU A 31 -0.93 53.82 -1.01
CA GLU A 31 -0.75 53.24 -2.35
C GLU A 31 -0.46 54.42 -3.30
N LEU A 32 0.38 54.22 -4.34
CA LEU A 32 0.32 54.84 -5.70
C LEU A 32 1.69 54.98 -6.42
N LEU A 33 1.59 54.90 -7.75
CA LEU A 33 2.57 54.86 -8.85
C LEU A 33 3.11 56.27 -9.27
N PRO A 34 3.69 56.50 -10.48
CA PRO A 34 4.91 55.96 -11.13
C PRO A 34 5.83 57.08 -11.73
N LYS A 35 6.92 56.71 -12.46
CA LYS A 35 7.54 57.34 -13.69
C LYS A 35 9.02 56.88 -13.83
N SER A 36 9.53 56.31 -14.92
CA SER A 36 9.66 56.69 -16.36
C SER A 36 10.87 57.59 -16.69
N THR A 37 11.78 57.11 -17.56
CA THR A 37 12.41 57.88 -18.65
C THR A 37 13.01 56.94 -19.70
N GLU A 38 12.89 57.32 -20.97
CA GLU A 38 13.34 56.57 -22.16
C GLU A 38 14.77 56.95 -22.58
N THR A 39 15.39 56.11 -23.41
CA THR A 39 16.20 56.61 -24.54
C THR A 39 16.29 55.59 -25.69
N THR A 40 15.66 55.94 -26.81
CA THR A 40 15.96 55.46 -28.17
C THR A 40 16.29 56.72 -28.99
N PRO A 41 17.03 56.65 -30.12
CA PRO A 41 16.32 56.48 -31.41
C PRO A 41 17.10 55.78 -32.56
N GLN A 42 16.33 55.10 -33.44
CA GLN A 42 16.39 55.14 -34.93
C GLN A 42 17.69 54.72 -35.68
N ASP A 43 17.69 54.13 -36.88
CA ASP A 43 16.66 53.60 -37.83
C ASP A 43 17.45 52.72 -38.87
N GLN A 44 16.93 52.05 -39.92
CA GLN A 44 15.63 52.00 -40.65
C GLN A 44 15.49 50.64 -41.42
N ASP A 45 14.42 50.52 -42.23
CA ASP A 45 14.22 49.64 -43.41
C ASP A 45 13.78 48.15 -43.31
N GLU A 46 13.04 47.73 -44.34
CA GLU A 46 11.96 46.74 -44.29
C GLU A 46 12.25 45.34 -44.92
N ALA A 47 11.58 44.35 -44.31
CA ALA A 47 10.89 43.21 -44.94
C ALA A 47 11.63 42.21 -45.86
N THR A 48 11.84 41.00 -45.32
CA THR A 48 11.38 39.75 -45.96
C THR A 48 10.81 38.81 -44.89
N VAL A 49 9.67 38.18 -45.18
CA VAL A 49 9.04 37.18 -44.31
C VAL A 49 9.59 35.80 -44.64
N GLU A 50 10.17 35.12 -43.66
CA GLU A 50 10.36 33.66 -43.67
C GLU A 50 9.73 33.07 -42.40
N ASP A 51 8.93 32.01 -42.56
CA ASP A 51 8.26 31.33 -41.44
C ASP A 51 9.28 30.63 -40.54
N GLU A 52 9.52 31.15 -39.33
CA GLU A 52 10.24 30.41 -38.30
C GLU A 52 9.41 29.21 -37.82
N GLN A 53 9.80 28.02 -38.27
CA GLN A 53 9.28 26.76 -37.75
C GLN A 53 9.59 26.65 -36.24
N PRO A 54 8.61 26.34 -35.38
CA PRO A 54 8.90 26.07 -33.97
C PRO A 54 9.82 24.86 -33.83
N ALA A 55 10.78 24.97 -32.91
CA ALA A 55 11.93 24.08 -32.76
C ALA A 55 11.59 22.58 -32.92
N GLN A 56 12.26 21.91 -33.85
CA GLN A 56 12.09 20.49 -34.09
C GLN A 56 12.55 19.67 -32.87
N ASN A 57 11.58 19.04 -32.21
CA ASN A 57 11.77 18.17 -31.06
C ASN A 57 12.73 17.01 -31.40
N THR A 58 13.89 16.96 -30.74
CA THR A 58 15.03 16.10 -31.13
C THR A 58 14.88 14.62 -30.76
N ASP A 59 13.86 14.23 -29.98
CA ASP A 59 13.66 12.83 -29.57
C ASP A 59 13.00 11.92 -30.62
N VAL A 60 12.33 12.47 -31.65
CA VAL A 60 11.61 11.66 -32.65
C VAL A 60 12.57 10.78 -33.49
N LYS A 61 13.86 11.10 -33.54
CA LYS A 61 14.89 10.30 -34.23
C LYS A 61 15.29 9.00 -33.52
N ARG A 62 14.82 8.74 -32.30
CA ARG A 62 15.14 7.51 -31.54
C ARG A 62 14.05 6.46 -31.57
N VAL A 63 12.98 6.66 -32.33
CA VAL A 63 11.87 5.69 -32.43
C VAL A 63 12.15 4.73 -33.58
N PHE A 64 12.10 3.42 -33.33
CA PHE A 64 12.27 2.39 -34.36
C PHE A 64 11.16 2.49 -35.43
N ILE A 65 11.47 2.23 -36.70
CA ILE A 65 10.46 2.24 -37.78
C ILE A 65 10.27 0.81 -38.30
N PRO A 66 9.17 0.12 -37.95
CA PRO A 66 8.97 -1.27 -38.33
C PRO A 66 8.60 -1.44 -39.81
N THR A 67 8.90 -2.62 -40.34
CA THR A 67 8.39 -3.14 -41.61
C THR A 67 7.87 -4.56 -41.40
N LYS A 68 7.30 -5.19 -42.43
CA LYS A 68 6.88 -6.61 -42.36
C LYS A 68 8.08 -7.60 -42.40
N GLU A 69 9.31 -7.11 -42.58
CA GLU A 69 10.55 -7.90 -42.53
C GLU A 69 11.38 -7.57 -41.28
N TRP A 70 12.25 -8.49 -40.89
CA TRP A 70 13.09 -8.36 -39.69
C TRP A 70 14.19 -7.33 -39.88
N GLN A 71 14.16 -6.26 -39.08
CA GLN A 71 15.22 -5.24 -39.04
C GLN A 71 15.94 -5.27 -37.69
N THR A 72 17.25 -5.01 -37.70
CA THR A 72 18.04 -4.85 -36.48
C THR A 72 17.67 -3.57 -35.74
N VAL A 73 17.48 -3.66 -34.42
CA VAL A 73 17.24 -2.52 -33.53
C VAL A 73 18.57 -1.98 -33.03
N GLU A 74 18.80 -0.68 -33.16
CA GLU A 74 20.04 -0.04 -32.68
C GLU A 74 19.99 0.26 -31.18
N GLU A 75 21.15 0.33 -30.53
CA GLU A 75 21.25 0.62 -29.10
C GLU A 75 20.74 2.04 -28.79
N GLY A 76 19.76 2.14 -27.90
CA GLY A 76 19.08 3.39 -27.56
C GLY A 76 17.84 3.72 -28.41
N GLN A 77 17.45 2.87 -29.37
CA GLN A 77 16.16 3.00 -30.04
C GLN A 77 15.01 2.52 -29.14
N THR A 78 13.93 3.32 -29.09
CA THR A 78 12.69 2.98 -28.38
C THR A 78 11.82 2.09 -29.26
N LEU A 79 11.40 0.97 -28.68
CA LEU A 79 10.41 0.05 -29.25
C LEU A 79 9.04 0.33 -28.62
N LEU A 80 7.99 0.40 -29.45
CA LEU A 80 6.60 0.56 -29.00
C LEU A 80 5.87 -0.80 -29.00
N PRO A 81 4.73 -0.90 -28.29
CA PRO A 81 3.80 -2.03 -28.42
C PRO A 81 3.36 -2.29 -29.89
N GLY A 82 2.93 -3.52 -30.18
CA GLY A 82 2.55 -3.97 -31.53
C GLY A 82 3.69 -4.52 -32.39
N LEU A 83 4.90 -4.71 -31.83
CA LEU A 83 6.07 -5.24 -32.54
C LEU A 83 6.37 -6.69 -32.15
N HIS A 84 6.65 -7.53 -33.16
CA HIS A 84 7.25 -8.85 -32.94
C HIS A 84 8.76 -8.67 -32.78
N ILE A 85 9.29 -8.92 -31.60
CA ILE A 85 10.71 -8.72 -31.24
C ILE A 85 11.39 -10.09 -31.05
N ARG A 86 12.59 -10.26 -31.58
CA ARG A 86 13.45 -11.43 -31.34
C ARG A 86 14.89 -11.04 -31.08
N MET A 87 15.67 -11.96 -30.54
CA MET A 87 17.14 -11.84 -30.49
C MET A 87 17.75 -12.79 -31.51
N ASN A 88 18.56 -12.27 -32.42
CA ASN A 88 19.27 -13.07 -33.41
C ASN A 88 20.46 -13.78 -32.73
N LEU A 89 20.28 -15.07 -32.44
CA LEU A 89 21.25 -15.89 -31.71
C LEU A 89 22.60 -16.09 -32.42
N GLN A 90 22.72 -15.70 -33.70
CA GLN A 90 23.97 -15.78 -34.45
C GLN A 90 24.73 -14.44 -34.48
N THR A 91 24.06 -13.31 -34.29
CA THR A 91 24.68 -11.96 -34.28
C THR A 91 24.64 -11.27 -32.93
N GLY A 92 23.90 -11.81 -31.95
CA GLY A 92 23.66 -11.22 -30.63
C GLY A 92 22.72 -10.01 -30.64
N LYS A 93 22.24 -9.57 -31.81
CA LYS A 93 21.48 -8.32 -31.94
C LYS A 93 19.98 -8.53 -31.76
N LYS A 94 19.29 -7.52 -31.21
CA LYS A 94 17.83 -7.46 -31.19
C LYS A 94 17.33 -7.12 -32.60
N GLU A 95 16.27 -7.80 -33.02
CA GLU A 95 15.57 -7.56 -34.27
C GLU A 95 14.08 -7.38 -33.99
N ALA A 96 13.41 -6.52 -34.74
CA ALA A 96 11.97 -6.32 -34.64
C ALA A 96 11.34 -6.23 -36.03
N LYS A 97 10.07 -6.63 -36.12
CA LYS A 97 9.20 -6.42 -37.27
C LYS A 97 7.76 -6.16 -36.81
N LEU A 98 6.89 -5.78 -37.73
CA LEU A 98 5.46 -5.72 -37.50
C LEU A 98 4.88 -7.14 -37.33
N LEU A 99 3.79 -7.28 -36.55
CA LEU A 99 3.03 -8.52 -36.44
C LEU A 99 2.42 -8.89 -37.82
N ASP A 100 2.38 -10.19 -38.14
CA ASP A 100 1.94 -10.64 -39.46
C ASP A 100 0.44 -10.41 -39.73
N ASP A 101 -0.36 -10.30 -38.65
CA ASP A 101 -1.80 -10.07 -38.67
C ASP A 101 -2.21 -8.59 -38.40
N ASP A 102 -1.26 -7.66 -38.19
CA ASP A 102 -1.53 -6.21 -38.10
C ASP A 102 -1.01 -5.47 -39.35
N ASP A 103 -1.80 -4.52 -39.86
CA ASP A 103 -1.41 -3.63 -40.94
C ASP A 103 -0.71 -2.34 -40.45
N GLY A 104 -0.30 -2.32 -39.18
CA GLY A 104 0.46 -1.24 -38.54
C GLY A 104 -0.42 -0.27 -37.75
N THR A 105 -1.68 -0.63 -37.54
CA THR A 105 -2.67 0.26 -36.92
C THR A 105 -2.42 0.44 -35.42
N GLU A 106 -2.06 -0.64 -34.72
CA GLU A 106 -1.73 -0.61 -33.30
C GLU A 106 -0.40 0.15 -33.06
N TYR A 107 0.56 -0.05 -33.96
CA TYR A 107 1.83 0.68 -33.95
C TYR A 107 1.63 2.19 -34.15
N GLN A 108 0.82 2.59 -35.13
CA GLN A 108 0.51 4.01 -35.40
C GLN A 108 -0.22 4.68 -34.23
N GLN A 109 -1.20 4.00 -33.62
CA GLN A 109 -1.86 4.52 -32.41
C GLN A 109 -0.88 4.70 -31.24
N SER A 110 0.05 3.76 -31.05
CA SER A 110 1.08 3.85 -30.01
C SER A 110 2.05 5.01 -30.26
N LEU A 111 2.42 5.25 -31.53
CA LEU A 111 3.24 6.38 -31.96
C LEU A 111 2.52 7.72 -31.72
N GLU A 112 1.23 7.81 -32.00
CA GLU A 112 0.42 8.99 -31.70
C GLU A 112 0.28 9.26 -30.21
N ARG A 113 0.06 8.23 -29.39
CA ARG A 113 -0.02 8.37 -27.92
C ARG A 113 1.29 8.95 -27.38
N MET A 114 2.44 8.38 -27.76
CA MET A 114 3.75 8.90 -27.37
C MET A 114 3.96 10.37 -27.82
N ARG A 115 3.57 10.73 -29.04
CA ARG A 115 3.63 12.13 -29.53
C ARG A 115 2.74 13.09 -28.75
N LYS A 116 1.64 12.62 -28.15
CA LYS A 116 0.69 13.43 -27.36
C LYS A 116 1.07 13.50 -25.87
N THR A 117 1.70 12.46 -25.30
CA THR A 117 1.99 12.38 -23.85
C THR A 117 3.47 12.54 -23.48
N GLY A 118 4.39 12.45 -24.43
CA GLY A 118 5.84 12.61 -24.21
C GLY A 118 6.51 11.49 -23.38
N HIS A 119 5.82 10.38 -23.12
CA HIS A 119 6.31 9.29 -22.27
C HIS A 119 6.36 7.95 -23.02
N THR A 120 7.44 7.19 -22.82
CA THR A 120 7.68 5.88 -23.43
C THR A 120 7.19 4.75 -22.51
N GLY A 121 5.93 4.35 -22.71
CA GLY A 121 5.21 3.46 -21.80
C GLY A 121 5.66 2.00 -21.82
N LEU A 122 6.55 1.61 -20.91
CA LEU A 122 6.64 0.25 -20.35
C LEU A 122 6.04 0.18 -18.94
N SER A 123 6.05 1.29 -18.20
CA SER A 123 5.59 1.37 -16.79
C SER A 123 4.07 1.27 -16.59
N GLN A 124 3.26 1.21 -17.65
CA GLN A 124 1.79 1.18 -17.54
C GLN A 124 1.18 -0.22 -17.73
N ALA A 125 1.96 -1.22 -18.17
CA ALA A 125 1.48 -2.59 -18.34
C ALA A 125 1.43 -3.41 -17.03
N VAL A 126 2.05 -2.92 -15.95
CA VAL A 126 2.14 -3.61 -14.65
C VAL A 126 1.09 -3.11 -13.64
N VAL A 127 0.36 -2.03 -13.96
CA VAL A 127 -0.55 -1.34 -13.01
C VAL A 127 -2.03 -1.74 -13.20
N LEU A 128 -2.33 -2.62 -14.16
CA LEU A 128 -3.72 -3.05 -14.46
C LEU A 128 -4.09 -4.45 -13.89
N SER A 129 -3.34 -4.96 -12.92
CA SER A 129 -3.62 -6.25 -12.25
C SER A 129 -3.83 -6.15 -10.74
N GLN A 130 -4.01 -4.95 -10.18
CA GLN A 130 -4.28 -4.73 -8.75
C GLN A 130 -5.39 -3.70 -8.48
N SER A 131 -6.58 -3.95 -9.01
CA SER A 131 -7.86 -3.44 -8.45
C SER A 131 -9.05 -4.08 -9.15
N GLN A 132 -9.19 -5.41 -9.03
CA GLN A 132 -10.49 -6.05 -9.12
C GLN A 132 -10.67 -6.83 -7.82
N GLU A 133 -11.56 -6.31 -6.99
CA GLU A 133 -12.14 -7.05 -5.88
C GLU A 133 -12.90 -8.24 -6.48
N ASP A 134 -12.74 -9.43 -5.89
CA ASP A 134 -13.43 -10.65 -6.32
C ASP A 134 -14.94 -10.48 -6.11
N ASN A 135 -15.62 -9.93 -7.11
CA ASN A 135 -17.07 -9.85 -7.13
C ASN A 135 -17.62 -11.27 -7.37
N GLU A 136 -18.57 -11.70 -6.54
CA GLU A 136 -19.11 -13.05 -6.53
C GLU A 136 -19.64 -13.44 -7.91
N SER A 137 -18.92 -14.31 -8.62
CA SER A 137 -19.46 -14.98 -9.79
C SER A 137 -20.21 -16.23 -9.32
N GLU A 138 -21.52 -16.26 -9.58
CA GLU A 138 -22.41 -17.35 -9.22
C GLU A 138 -21.78 -18.72 -9.58
N GLU A 139 -21.64 -19.61 -8.60
CA GLU A 139 -21.23 -20.99 -8.83
C GLU A 139 -22.26 -21.67 -9.74
N LYS A 140 -21.97 -21.71 -11.05
CA LYS A 140 -22.70 -22.58 -11.97
C LYS A 140 -22.38 -24.03 -11.60
N PRO A 141 -23.38 -24.92 -11.48
CA PRO A 141 -23.14 -26.30 -11.10
C PRO A 141 -22.16 -26.95 -12.07
N ILE A 142 -21.04 -27.43 -11.55
CA ILE A 142 -20.05 -28.21 -12.32
C ILE A 142 -20.75 -29.49 -12.78
N ASP A 143 -20.72 -29.78 -14.08
CA ASP A 143 -21.27 -31.03 -14.62
C ASP A 143 -20.48 -32.21 -14.04
N PRO A 144 -21.12 -33.19 -13.37
CA PRO A 144 -20.45 -34.40 -12.89
C PRO A 144 -19.66 -35.16 -13.97
N GLN A 145 -20.00 -34.99 -15.25
CA GLN A 145 -19.20 -35.55 -16.35
C GLN A 145 -17.90 -34.79 -16.62
N GLU A 146 -17.84 -33.48 -16.33
CA GLU A 146 -16.67 -32.66 -16.56
C GLU A 146 -15.62 -32.87 -15.46
N GLU A 147 -16.05 -32.98 -14.21
CA GLU A 147 -15.18 -33.37 -13.09
C GLU A 147 -14.67 -34.82 -13.26
N ALA A 148 -15.52 -35.76 -13.70
CA ALA A 148 -15.10 -37.13 -14.02
C ALA A 148 -14.09 -37.19 -15.19
N ARG A 149 -14.25 -36.34 -16.22
CA ARG A 149 -13.26 -36.21 -17.30
C ARG A 149 -11.96 -35.60 -16.81
N ALA A 150 -12.00 -34.57 -15.97
CA ALA A 150 -10.82 -33.97 -15.37
C ALA A 150 -10.06 -34.98 -14.49
N ALA A 151 -10.77 -35.80 -13.71
CA ALA A 151 -10.18 -36.89 -12.92
C ALA A 151 -9.51 -37.96 -13.81
N LEU A 152 -10.19 -38.42 -14.87
CA LEU A 152 -9.64 -39.37 -15.85
C LEU A 152 -8.41 -38.82 -16.59
N VAL A 153 -8.40 -37.53 -16.92
CA VAL A 153 -7.23 -36.85 -17.50
C VAL A 153 -6.09 -36.77 -16.49
N ARG A 154 -6.38 -36.46 -15.21
CA ARG A 154 -5.37 -36.42 -14.15
C ARG A 154 -4.76 -37.79 -13.88
N GLU A 155 -5.57 -38.85 -13.80
CA GLU A 155 -5.08 -40.22 -13.64
C GLU A 155 -4.27 -40.67 -14.86
N SER A 156 -4.74 -40.45 -16.10
CA SER A 156 -3.99 -40.84 -17.30
C SER A 156 -2.68 -40.07 -17.48
N VAL A 157 -2.61 -38.80 -17.07
CA VAL A 157 -1.35 -38.03 -17.03
C VAL A 157 -0.42 -38.55 -15.93
N ILE A 158 -0.93 -38.86 -14.73
CA ILE A 158 -0.15 -39.45 -13.64
C ILE A 158 0.38 -40.85 -14.03
N GLU A 159 -0.42 -41.68 -14.71
CA GLU A 159 -0.01 -42.99 -15.19
C GLU A 159 1.04 -42.88 -16.31
N ALA A 160 0.86 -41.92 -17.24
CA ALA A 160 1.87 -41.61 -18.26
C ALA A 160 3.21 -41.16 -17.63
N LEU A 161 3.17 -40.36 -16.56
CA LEU A 161 4.36 -39.93 -15.83
C LEU A 161 5.04 -41.08 -15.06
N LYS A 162 4.29 -42.03 -14.48
CA LYS A 162 4.85 -43.23 -13.84
C LYS A 162 5.64 -44.13 -14.80
N HIS A 163 5.29 -44.11 -16.09
CA HIS A 163 6.01 -44.87 -17.12
C HIS A 163 7.29 -44.18 -17.62
N ILE A 164 7.55 -42.92 -17.26
CA ILE A 164 8.82 -42.23 -17.52
C ILE A 164 9.84 -42.64 -16.45
N LYS A 165 10.43 -43.83 -16.63
CA LYS A 165 11.65 -44.18 -15.91
C LYS A 165 12.84 -43.39 -16.46
N ASN A 166 13.72 -42.92 -15.57
CA ASN A 166 15.11 -42.60 -15.89
C ASN A 166 15.87 -43.90 -16.22
N GLU A 167 15.67 -44.44 -17.41
CA GLU A 167 16.53 -45.47 -17.99
C GLU A 167 17.39 -44.83 -19.09
N ASP A 168 18.60 -44.46 -18.69
CA ASP A 168 19.66 -44.17 -19.63
C ASP A 168 19.93 -45.44 -20.47
N ARG A 169 19.97 -45.28 -21.79
CA ARG A 169 20.44 -46.28 -22.78
C ARG A 169 19.52 -47.47 -23.14
N SER A 170 18.60 -47.22 -24.07
CA SER A 170 18.34 -48.12 -25.21
C SER A 170 17.98 -47.32 -26.47
N THR A 171 18.75 -47.48 -27.54
CA THR A 171 18.55 -46.77 -28.82
C THR A 171 17.39 -47.35 -29.63
N PRO A 172 16.41 -46.54 -30.07
CA PRO A 172 15.53 -46.93 -31.17
C PRO A 172 16.32 -46.96 -32.49
N GLU A 173 16.19 -48.05 -33.26
CA GLU A 173 16.80 -48.18 -34.58
C GLU A 173 16.15 -47.22 -35.60
N ASN A 174 16.64 -45.98 -35.66
CA ASN A 174 16.56 -45.11 -36.85
C ASN A 174 17.59 -43.99 -36.75
N GLY A 175 18.86 -44.33 -37.03
CA GLY A 175 20.03 -43.47 -36.80
C GLY A 175 20.03 -42.12 -37.52
N GLN A 176 19.21 -41.94 -38.57
CA GLN A 176 19.11 -40.67 -39.29
C GLN A 176 18.26 -39.61 -38.56
N THR A 177 17.29 -40.01 -37.74
CA THR A 177 16.35 -39.06 -37.09
C THR A 177 16.89 -38.52 -35.78
N ALA A 178 17.47 -39.40 -34.95
CA ALA A 178 18.10 -39.00 -33.67
C ALA A 178 19.34 -38.12 -33.88
N SER A 179 20.13 -38.39 -34.95
CA SER A 179 21.29 -37.57 -35.31
C SER A 179 20.88 -36.15 -35.73
N LYS A 180 19.84 -36.01 -36.57
CA LYS A 180 19.28 -34.70 -36.97
C LYS A 180 18.68 -33.92 -35.79
N LEU A 181 18.09 -34.60 -34.80
CA LEU A 181 17.58 -33.97 -33.58
C LEU A 181 18.71 -33.51 -32.65
N LYS A 182 19.74 -34.34 -32.41
CA LYS A 182 20.93 -33.94 -31.64
C LYS A 182 21.73 -32.82 -32.32
N ALA A 183 21.72 -32.74 -33.65
CA ALA A 183 22.34 -31.63 -34.38
C ALA A 183 21.52 -30.32 -34.35
N LYS A 184 20.25 -30.34 -33.90
CA LYS A 184 19.37 -29.17 -33.86
C LYS A 184 19.41 -28.42 -32.52
N TYR A 185 19.83 -29.08 -31.44
CA TYR A 185 19.84 -28.52 -30.09
C TYR A 185 21.26 -28.58 -29.51
N ARG A 186 21.67 -27.52 -28.80
CA ARG A 186 22.93 -27.49 -28.04
C ARG A 186 22.90 -28.59 -26.97
N SER A 187 24.05 -29.18 -26.64
CA SER A 187 24.09 -30.15 -25.54
C SER A 187 23.82 -29.46 -24.20
N TYR A 188 23.37 -30.21 -23.19
CA TYR A 188 23.18 -29.67 -21.83
C TYR A 188 24.49 -29.12 -21.26
N GLU A 189 25.62 -29.75 -21.59
CA GLU A 189 26.97 -29.31 -21.21
C GLU A 189 27.33 -27.98 -21.89
N GLN A 190 27.09 -27.86 -23.21
CA GLN A 190 27.30 -26.60 -23.94
C GLN A 190 26.40 -25.47 -23.44
N LEU A 191 25.13 -25.75 -23.12
CA LEU A 191 24.22 -24.75 -22.56
C LEU A 191 24.68 -24.28 -21.17
N LYS A 192 25.32 -25.14 -20.40
CA LYS A 192 25.89 -24.80 -19.11
C LYS A 192 27.17 -23.97 -19.27
N GLU A 193 28.07 -24.37 -20.17
CA GLU A 193 29.28 -23.60 -20.51
C GLU A 193 28.91 -22.23 -21.09
N ASP A 194 27.98 -22.14 -22.04
CA ASP A 194 27.45 -20.88 -22.59
C ASP A 194 26.89 -19.96 -21.47
N PHE A 195 26.19 -20.53 -20.49
CA PHE A 195 25.59 -19.79 -19.38
C PHE A 195 26.63 -19.30 -18.37
N ASP A 196 27.62 -20.15 -18.03
CA ASP A 196 28.75 -19.79 -17.17
C ASP A 196 29.65 -18.75 -17.86
N GLU A 197 29.87 -18.83 -19.18
CA GLU A 197 30.62 -17.85 -20.00
C GLU A 197 29.92 -16.49 -20.10
N LEU A 198 28.57 -16.46 -20.15
CA LEU A 198 27.80 -15.22 -20.17
C LEU A 198 27.95 -14.39 -18.88
N ASN A 199 28.52 -14.97 -17.81
CA ASN A 199 28.84 -14.32 -16.53
C ASN A 199 27.65 -13.53 -15.93
N LEU A 200 26.43 -13.93 -16.28
CA LEU A 200 25.18 -13.48 -15.71
C LEU A 200 25.06 -14.08 -14.31
N LYS A 201 25.77 -13.48 -13.35
CA LYS A 201 25.53 -13.69 -11.93
C LYS A 201 24.13 -13.18 -11.59
N MET A 202 23.14 -14.03 -11.82
CA MET A 202 21.82 -13.88 -11.23
C MET A 202 21.98 -14.04 -9.72
N GLU A 203 22.20 -12.92 -9.01
CA GLU A 203 22.09 -12.91 -7.55
C GLU A 203 20.68 -13.40 -7.22
N THR A 204 20.56 -14.45 -6.39
CA THR A 204 19.26 -14.87 -5.89
C THR A 204 18.81 -13.89 -4.81
N ASP A 205 17.51 -13.75 -4.57
CA ASP A 205 16.98 -12.91 -3.48
C ASP A 205 17.64 -13.26 -2.13
N LEU A 206 17.94 -14.56 -1.91
CA LEU A 206 18.66 -15.04 -0.73
C LEU A 206 20.10 -14.49 -0.62
N ASP A 207 20.80 -14.34 -1.74
CA ASP A 207 22.15 -13.75 -1.77
C ASP A 207 22.10 -12.22 -1.61
N ILE A 208 21.08 -11.57 -2.18
CA ILE A 208 20.82 -10.14 -1.98
C ILE A 208 20.51 -9.85 -0.51
N LEU A 209 19.60 -10.63 0.12
CA LEU A 209 19.29 -10.55 1.55
C LEU A 209 20.55 -10.69 2.42
N ARG A 210 21.40 -11.71 2.16
CA ARG A 210 22.69 -11.89 2.87
C ARG A 210 23.60 -10.68 2.73
N ARG A 211 23.73 -10.15 1.52
CA ARG A 211 24.57 -8.99 1.21
C ARG A 211 24.08 -7.75 1.97
N LEU A 212 22.78 -7.46 1.92
CA LEU A 212 22.15 -6.35 2.63
C LEU A 212 22.28 -6.48 4.15
N MET A 213 22.02 -7.66 4.72
CA MET A 213 22.19 -7.91 6.16
C MET A 213 23.64 -7.70 6.63
N SER A 214 24.62 -8.12 5.83
CA SER A 214 26.05 -7.88 6.10
C SER A 214 26.41 -6.39 6.02
N GLN A 215 25.87 -5.67 5.02
CA GLN A 215 26.08 -4.23 4.86
C GLN A 215 25.49 -3.44 6.05
N TYR A 216 24.29 -3.80 6.52
CA TYR A 216 23.64 -3.17 7.68
C TYR A 216 24.48 -3.22 8.95
N GLN A 217 25.12 -4.38 9.20
CA GLN A 217 26.01 -4.59 10.35
C GLN A 217 27.35 -3.87 10.21
N ALA A 218 27.88 -3.78 8.98
CA ALA A 218 29.16 -3.15 8.69
C ALA A 218 29.10 -1.61 8.71
N THR A 219 27.98 -1.02 8.27
CA THR A 219 27.86 0.45 8.23
C THR A 219 27.69 1.07 9.62
N SER A 220 28.27 2.26 9.77
CA SER A 220 28.08 3.16 10.92
C SER A 220 27.17 4.36 10.59
N SER A 221 26.63 4.44 9.36
CA SER A 221 25.76 5.52 8.91
C SER A 221 24.29 5.13 9.09
N ASP A 222 23.56 5.86 9.94
CA ASP A 222 22.12 5.61 10.12
C ASP A 222 21.31 5.91 8.84
N ALA A 223 21.77 6.80 7.96
CA ALA A 223 21.17 7.03 6.65
C ALA A 223 21.34 5.83 5.71
N GLU A 224 22.50 5.18 5.73
CA GLU A 224 22.75 3.95 4.95
C GLU A 224 21.94 2.77 5.52
N ARG A 225 21.84 2.66 6.86
CA ARG A 225 20.96 1.70 7.52
C ARG A 225 19.50 1.87 7.14
N ALA A 226 19.01 3.11 7.04
CA ALA A 226 17.64 3.38 6.64
C ALA A 226 17.35 2.89 5.22
N ILE A 227 18.26 3.14 4.26
CA ILE A 227 18.17 2.64 2.88
C ILE A 227 18.20 1.11 2.85
N ILE A 228 19.13 0.48 3.58
CA ILE A 228 19.22 -0.99 3.63
C ILE A 228 17.97 -1.61 4.26
N LEU A 229 17.32 -0.95 5.23
CA LEU A 229 16.05 -1.40 5.80
C LEU A 229 14.90 -1.32 4.79
N GLU A 230 14.89 -0.32 3.91
CA GLU A 230 13.93 -0.18 2.82
C GLU A 230 14.14 -1.27 1.74
N ASP A 231 15.39 -1.51 1.32
CA ASP A 231 15.74 -2.59 0.40
C ASP A 231 15.37 -3.98 0.94
N LEU A 232 15.64 -4.24 2.23
CA LEU A 232 15.25 -5.48 2.90
C LEU A 232 13.72 -5.61 3.00
N GLU A 233 13.02 -4.50 3.25
CA GLU A 233 11.56 -4.48 3.41
C GLU A 233 10.85 -4.81 2.09
N TYR A 234 11.34 -4.27 0.97
CA TYR A 234 10.90 -4.64 -0.37
C TYR A 234 11.04 -6.16 -0.65
N LEU A 235 12.16 -6.78 -0.24
CA LEU A 235 12.40 -8.21 -0.48
C LEU A 235 11.53 -9.12 0.38
N VAL A 236 11.32 -8.80 1.67
CA VAL A 236 10.51 -9.65 2.57
C VAL A 236 9.00 -9.56 2.33
N HIS A 237 8.53 -8.69 1.42
CA HIS A 237 7.15 -8.79 0.92
C HIS A 237 6.87 -10.14 0.23
N GLN A 238 7.89 -10.82 -0.30
CA GLN A 238 7.78 -12.19 -0.78
C GLN A 238 7.83 -13.18 0.39
N PHE A 239 6.83 -14.08 0.46
CA PHE A 239 6.62 -15.02 1.57
C PHE A 239 7.87 -15.84 1.94
N ASP A 240 8.56 -16.42 0.94
CA ASP A 240 9.76 -17.22 1.15
C ASP A 240 10.97 -16.37 1.59
N ASN A 241 11.06 -15.12 1.12
CA ASN A 241 12.14 -14.19 1.49
C ASN A 241 12.00 -13.72 2.94
N ALA A 242 10.77 -13.49 3.43
CA ALA A 242 10.52 -13.27 4.86
C ALA A 242 10.98 -14.47 5.72
N ILE A 243 10.74 -15.70 5.25
CA ILE A 243 11.19 -16.92 5.93
C ILE A 243 12.72 -17.01 5.94
N ASN A 244 13.36 -16.82 4.79
CA ASN A 244 14.82 -16.80 4.67
C ASN A 244 15.45 -15.73 5.57
N PHE A 245 14.86 -14.53 5.63
CA PHE A 245 15.31 -13.44 6.48
C PHE A 245 15.28 -13.81 7.97
N ILE A 246 14.21 -14.45 8.48
CA ILE A 246 14.19 -14.90 9.87
C ILE A 246 15.13 -16.08 10.14
N ASP A 247 15.26 -17.03 9.21
CA ASP A 247 16.13 -18.20 9.36
C ASP A 247 17.62 -17.79 9.35
N MET A 248 17.95 -16.65 8.72
CA MET A 248 19.27 -16.00 8.78
C MET A 248 19.46 -15.07 10.00
N GLY A 249 18.52 -15.04 10.95
CA GLY A 249 18.62 -14.26 12.19
C GLY A 249 18.17 -12.80 12.08
N GLY A 250 17.50 -12.40 11.00
CA GLY A 250 17.13 -11.01 10.71
C GLY A 250 16.34 -10.30 11.82
N LEU A 251 15.49 -11.00 12.57
CA LEU A 251 14.81 -10.43 13.73
C LEU A 251 15.78 -9.98 14.82
N LYS A 252 16.78 -10.80 15.14
CA LYS A 252 17.76 -10.56 16.20
C LYS A 252 18.83 -9.56 15.78
N ASP A 253 19.30 -9.67 14.54
CA ASP A 253 20.51 -8.99 14.11
C ASP A 253 20.24 -7.70 13.29
N ILE A 254 19.00 -7.48 12.83
CA ILE A 254 18.58 -6.29 12.07
C ILE A 254 17.42 -5.57 12.77
N VAL A 255 16.28 -6.26 12.98
CA VAL A 255 15.04 -5.63 13.48
C VAL A 255 15.19 -5.15 14.93
N MET A 256 15.68 -6.00 15.83
CA MET A 256 15.87 -5.64 17.24
C MET A 256 16.85 -4.47 17.43
N PRO A 257 18.04 -4.42 16.79
CA PRO A 257 18.90 -3.23 16.81
C PRO A 257 18.23 -1.99 16.22
N GLY A 258 17.52 -2.13 15.10
CA GLY A 258 16.88 -1.00 14.41
C GLY A 258 15.77 -0.34 15.24
N ILE A 259 14.90 -1.13 15.86
CA ILE A 259 13.84 -0.64 16.78
C ILE A 259 14.44 0.10 18.00
N ASN A 260 15.60 -0.34 18.47
CA ASN A 260 16.31 0.25 19.62
C ASN A 260 17.32 1.34 19.22
N SER A 261 17.37 1.77 17.97
CA SER A 261 18.26 2.83 17.50
C SER A 261 17.98 4.18 18.17
N SER A 262 18.90 5.14 18.05
CA SER A 262 18.62 6.55 18.34
C SER A 262 17.93 7.27 17.17
N SER A 263 18.28 6.91 15.91
CA SER A 263 17.69 7.49 14.70
C SER A 263 16.20 7.15 14.59
N ILE A 264 15.43 8.10 14.03
CA ILE A 264 13.99 7.96 13.79
C ILE A 264 13.77 7.15 12.51
N GLU A 265 14.55 7.47 11.48
CA GLU A 265 14.56 6.85 10.15
C GLU A 265 14.84 5.34 10.26
N VAL A 266 15.84 4.95 11.07
CA VAL A 266 16.18 3.54 11.33
C VAL A 266 15.08 2.81 12.10
N LYS A 267 14.37 3.48 13.04
CA LYS A 267 13.21 2.88 13.72
C LYS A 267 12.04 2.68 12.76
N GLU A 268 11.75 3.67 11.93
CA GLU A 268 10.67 3.62 10.95
C GLU A 268 10.91 2.50 9.94
N GLY A 269 12.12 2.39 9.39
CA GLY A 269 12.53 1.28 8.54
C GLY A 269 12.44 -0.08 9.24
N ALA A 270 12.91 -0.19 10.48
CA ALA A 270 12.87 -1.46 11.22
C ALA A 270 11.45 -1.92 11.58
N PHE A 271 10.55 -1.00 11.92
CA PHE A 271 9.12 -1.32 12.09
C PHE A 271 8.43 -1.62 10.76
N HIS A 272 8.82 -0.98 9.65
CA HIS A 272 8.28 -1.30 8.33
C HIS A 272 8.67 -2.73 7.91
N LEU A 273 9.97 -3.03 7.95
CA LEU A 273 10.56 -4.34 7.69
C LEU A 273 9.90 -5.45 8.51
N LEU A 274 9.70 -5.20 9.81
CA LEU A 274 8.96 -6.14 10.66
C LEU A 274 7.52 -6.36 10.19
N GLY A 275 6.80 -5.28 9.87
CA GLY A 275 5.41 -5.33 9.43
C GLY A 275 5.22 -6.11 8.12
N SER A 276 6.10 -5.89 7.14
CA SER A 276 6.05 -6.58 5.85
C SER A 276 6.48 -8.05 5.98
N ALA A 277 7.49 -8.36 6.81
CA ALA A 277 7.92 -9.74 7.05
C ALA A 277 6.86 -10.62 7.76
N VAL A 278 6.10 -10.05 8.71
CA VAL A 278 5.05 -10.80 9.44
C VAL A 278 3.71 -10.88 8.69
N GLN A 279 3.53 -10.09 7.62
CA GLN A 279 2.25 -9.98 6.93
C GLN A 279 1.83 -11.32 6.31
N SER A 280 0.70 -11.85 6.78
CA SER A 280 0.14 -13.14 6.32
C SER A 280 1.11 -14.33 6.41
N ASN A 281 2.13 -14.27 7.28
CA ASN A 281 3.17 -15.28 7.40
C ASN A 281 3.25 -15.87 8.82
N PRO A 282 2.52 -16.98 9.11
CA PRO A 282 2.45 -17.55 10.46
C PRO A 282 3.80 -17.95 11.06
N LYS A 283 4.76 -18.43 10.25
CA LYS A 283 6.11 -18.77 10.75
C LYS A 283 6.83 -17.53 11.28
N VAL A 284 6.74 -16.42 10.55
CA VAL A 284 7.36 -15.15 10.93
C VAL A 284 6.59 -14.46 12.06
N GLN A 285 5.26 -14.52 12.08
CA GLN A 285 4.44 -14.04 13.19
C GLN A 285 4.77 -14.75 14.52
N ILE A 286 4.92 -16.08 14.52
CA ILE A 286 5.32 -16.86 15.70
C ILE A 286 6.71 -16.40 16.17
N ALA A 287 7.71 -16.39 15.29
CA ALA A 287 9.07 -15.98 15.62
C ALA A 287 9.13 -14.54 16.17
N ALA A 288 8.32 -13.62 15.64
CA ALA A 288 8.24 -12.25 16.12
C ALA A 288 7.61 -12.13 17.53
N VAL A 289 6.57 -12.92 17.84
CA VAL A 289 5.99 -12.98 19.18
C VAL A 289 6.97 -13.60 20.19
N GLU A 290 7.64 -14.70 19.82
CA GLU A 290 8.65 -15.36 20.67
C GLU A 290 9.88 -14.48 20.93
N ALA A 291 10.27 -13.64 19.97
CA ALA A 291 11.29 -12.60 20.12
C ALA A 291 10.85 -11.40 21.00
N GLY A 292 9.60 -11.37 21.47
CA GLY A 292 9.06 -10.31 22.33
C GLY A 292 8.67 -9.03 21.60
N LEU A 293 8.60 -9.02 20.27
CA LEU A 293 8.40 -7.81 19.46
C LEU A 293 7.03 -7.16 19.67
N VAL A 294 6.01 -7.90 20.14
CA VAL A 294 4.72 -7.31 20.56
C VAL A 294 4.92 -6.25 21.64
N GLN A 295 5.80 -6.51 22.63
CA GLN A 295 6.03 -5.57 23.72
C GLN A 295 6.81 -4.34 23.24
N ALA A 296 7.78 -4.52 22.33
CA ALA A 296 8.53 -3.42 21.71
C ALA A 296 7.62 -2.51 20.87
N LEU A 297 6.68 -3.11 20.11
CA LEU A 297 5.65 -2.38 19.38
C LEU A 297 4.74 -1.58 20.32
N ILE A 298 4.21 -2.19 21.38
CA ILE A 298 3.37 -1.50 22.39
C ILE A 298 4.11 -0.32 23.00
N GLN A 299 5.39 -0.50 23.39
CA GLN A 299 6.22 0.58 23.91
C GLN A 299 6.37 1.73 22.92
N ALA A 300 6.59 1.44 21.62
CA ALA A 300 6.65 2.48 20.59
C ALA A 300 5.32 3.26 20.44
N LEU A 301 4.16 2.65 20.70
CA LEU A 301 2.88 3.37 20.69
C LEU A 301 2.72 4.29 21.92
N GLU A 302 3.22 3.88 23.10
CA GLU A 302 3.09 4.63 24.35
C GLU A 302 4.09 5.79 24.49
N TYR A 303 5.36 5.62 24.13
CA TYR A 303 6.44 6.57 24.40
C TYR A 303 6.52 7.77 23.45
N ASN A 304 5.41 8.52 23.29
CA ASN A 304 5.34 9.77 22.49
C ASN A 304 6.09 9.67 21.13
N ALA A 305 6.00 8.52 20.48
CA ALA A 305 6.69 8.30 19.21
C ALA A 305 6.26 9.35 18.18
N GLN A 306 7.24 9.81 17.40
CA GLN A 306 6.99 10.64 16.24
C GLN A 306 6.00 9.95 15.30
N GLU A 307 5.25 10.75 14.55
CA GLU A 307 4.09 10.29 13.81
C GLU A 307 4.41 9.15 12.83
N GLY A 308 5.56 9.21 12.14
CA GLY A 308 6.02 8.14 11.25
C GLY A 308 6.33 6.83 11.98
N VAL A 309 7.10 6.87 13.08
CA VAL A 309 7.35 5.71 13.95
C VAL A 309 6.03 5.10 14.45
N ALA A 310 5.10 5.92 14.94
CA ALA A 310 3.80 5.45 15.39
C ALA A 310 2.99 4.82 14.24
N ARG A 311 3.05 5.40 13.03
CA ARG A 311 2.40 4.91 11.82
C ARG A 311 2.96 3.55 11.36
N LYS A 312 4.27 3.35 11.42
CA LYS A 312 4.94 2.07 11.10
C LYS A 312 4.72 1.03 12.20
N ALA A 313 4.70 1.43 13.48
CA ALA A 313 4.38 0.54 14.59
C ALA A 313 2.92 0.04 14.55
N VAL A 314 1.92 0.89 14.26
CA VAL A 314 0.51 0.45 14.08
C VAL A 314 0.37 -0.48 12.88
N PHE A 315 1.09 -0.22 11.78
CA PHE A 315 1.14 -1.14 10.63
C PHE A 315 1.71 -2.52 11.03
N ALA A 316 2.85 -2.55 11.71
CA ALA A 316 3.46 -3.79 12.17
C ALA A 316 2.61 -4.55 13.19
N VAL A 317 1.96 -3.87 14.14
CA VAL A 317 0.96 -4.49 15.03
C VAL A 317 -0.17 -5.12 14.22
N SER A 318 -0.72 -4.38 13.25
CA SER A 318 -1.81 -4.83 12.38
C SER A 318 -1.43 -6.11 11.63
N CYS A 319 -0.28 -6.15 10.95
CA CYS A 319 0.21 -7.33 10.24
C CYS A 319 0.54 -8.51 11.17
N LEU A 320 1.02 -8.23 12.39
CA LEU A 320 1.42 -9.26 13.36
C LEU A 320 0.23 -10.02 13.98
N VAL A 321 -0.93 -9.38 14.14
CA VAL A 321 -2.07 -9.98 14.86
C VAL A 321 -3.23 -10.44 13.96
N ARG A 322 -3.30 -9.95 12.72
CA ARG A 322 -4.26 -10.47 11.72
C ARG A 322 -3.97 -11.92 11.40
N GLY A 323 -5.01 -12.73 11.29
CA GLY A 323 -4.92 -14.16 11.03
C GLY A 323 -4.40 -14.99 12.21
N PHE A 324 -3.94 -14.37 13.31
CA PHE A 324 -3.11 -15.03 14.32
C PHE A 324 -3.68 -14.91 15.75
N PRO A 325 -4.52 -15.86 16.19
CA PRO A 325 -5.18 -15.83 17.51
C PRO A 325 -4.21 -15.68 18.69
N TYR A 326 -3.04 -16.30 18.62
CA TYR A 326 -2.03 -16.21 19.68
C TYR A 326 -1.40 -14.80 19.75
N GLY A 327 -1.05 -14.21 18.60
CA GLY A 327 -0.58 -12.82 18.53
C GLY A 327 -1.61 -11.82 19.08
N GLN A 328 -2.89 -11.98 18.73
CA GLN A 328 -3.99 -11.19 19.32
C GLN A 328 -4.08 -11.39 20.85
N GLN A 329 -3.97 -12.63 21.33
CA GLN A 329 -4.00 -12.92 22.77
C GLN A 329 -2.88 -12.18 23.50
N VAL A 330 -1.65 -12.25 22.97
CA VAL A 330 -0.48 -11.57 23.55
C VAL A 330 -0.65 -10.05 23.52
N LEU A 331 -1.11 -9.47 22.41
CA LEU A 331 -1.41 -8.03 22.32
C LEU A 331 -2.39 -7.57 23.42
N VAL A 332 -3.49 -8.31 23.63
CA VAL A 332 -4.51 -7.98 24.64
C VAL A 332 -4.02 -8.22 26.07
N GLN A 333 -3.15 -9.21 26.29
CA GLN A 333 -2.57 -9.51 27.61
C GLN A 333 -1.45 -8.52 27.99
N SER A 334 -0.69 -7.99 27.02
CA SER A 334 0.39 -7.01 27.22
C SER A 334 -0.07 -5.55 27.32
N GLY A 335 -1.39 -5.27 27.31
CA GLY A 335 -1.93 -3.90 27.40
C GLY A 335 -1.95 -3.14 26.06
N GLY A 336 -1.89 -3.86 24.94
CA GLY A 336 -1.84 -3.25 23.60
C GLY A 336 -3.13 -2.52 23.22
N MET A 337 -4.28 -2.91 23.76
CA MET A 337 -5.55 -2.22 23.52
C MET A 337 -5.56 -0.83 24.17
N GLU A 338 -4.98 -0.72 25.37
CA GLU A 338 -4.82 0.51 26.11
C GLU A 338 -3.80 1.44 25.42
N ALA A 339 -2.71 0.88 24.86
CA ALA A 339 -1.75 1.63 24.06
C ALA A 339 -2.36 2.17 22.75
N LEU A 340 -3.06 1.32 21.98
CA LEU A 340 -3.81 1.72 20.79
C LEU A 340 -4.86 2.79 21.12
N ARG A 341 -5.52 2.70 22.28
CA ARG A 341 -6.53 3.67 22.70
C ARG A 341 -5.93 5.05 22.98
N ARG A 342 -4.82 5.13 23.73
CA ARG A 342 -4.13 6.42 23.99
C ARG A 342 -3.62 7.08 22.72
N LEU A 343 -3.24 6.29 21.71
CA LEU A 343 -2.88 6.80 20.39
C LEU A 343 -4.10 7.29 19.61
N PHE A 344 -5.24 6.58 19.70
CA PHE A 344 -6.50 6.98 19.09
C PHE A 344 -7.01 8.32 19.64
N ASP A 345 -6.85 8.57 20.95
CA ASP A 345 -7.29 9.81 21.61
C ASP A 345 -6.43 11.05 21.28
N ARG A 346 -5.44 10.95 20.37
CA ARG A 346 -4.68 12.11 19.89
C ARG A 346 -5.54 12.96 18.93
N HIS A 347 -5.73 14.24 19.26
CA HIS A 347 -6.66 15.15 18.57
C HIS A 347 -6.02 16.09 17.52
N ASP A 348 -4.83 15.76 17.03
CA ASP A 348 -4.15 16.47 15.95
C ASP A 348 -4.69 16.06 14.56
N PHE A 349 -4.62 16.96 13.57
CA PHE A 349 -5.14 16.71 12.22
C PHE A 349 -4.39 15.58 11.48
N GLN A 350 -3.19 15.23 11.95
CA GLN A 350 -2.36 14.18 11.38
C GLN A 350 -2.75 12.79 11.93
N SER A 351 -3.51 12.71 13.02
CA SER A 351 -3.89 11.44 13.63
C SER A 351 -5.01 10.70 12.89
N LEU A 352 -5.86 11.37 12.09
CA LEU A 352 -7.03 10.74 11.46
C LEU A 352 -6.65 9.51 10.60
N PRO A 353 -5.70 9.56 9.65
CA PRO A 353 -5.29 8.35 8.90
C PRO A 353 -4.80 7.21 9.79
N LEU A 354 -4.24 7.53 10.96
CA LEU A 354 -3.74 6.56 11.92
C LEU A 354 -4.86 5.99 12.80
N GLN A 355 -5.81 6.83 13.24
CA GLN A 355 -7.06 6.42 13.88
C GLN A 355 -7.81 5.44 12.98
N LEU A 356 -7.92 5.72 11.67
CA LEU A 356 -8.61 4.84 10.72
C LEU A 356 -7.91 3.50 10.53
N LYS A 357 -6.57 3.45 10.54
CA LYS A 357 -5.84 2.17 10.59
C LYS A 357 -6.18 1.35 11.84
N VAL A 358 -6.38 2.02 12.98
CA VAL A 358 -6.86 1.35 14.21
C VAL A 358 -8.32 0.92 14.08
N VAL A 359 -9.21 1.74 13.51
CA VAL A 359 -10.62 1.37 13.23
C VAL A 359 -10.70 0.12 12.35
N SER A 360 -9.99 0.08 11.22
CA SER A 360 -9.92 -1.08 10.35
C SER A 360 -9.38 -2.30 11.10
N LEU A 361 -8.28 -2.17 11.85
CA LEU A 361 -7.77 -3.27 12.68
C LEU A 361 -8.84 -3.80 13.66
N LEU A 362 -9.61 -2.93 14.33
CA LEU A 362 -10.68 -3.38 15.22
C LEU A 362 -11.81 -4.10 14.48
N HIS A 363 -12.24 -3.58 13.33
CA HIS A 363 -13.22 -4.23 12.45
C HIS A 363 -12.76 -5.64 12.07
N ASP A 364 -11.55 -5.75 11.52
CA ASP A 364 -11.00 -6.99 11.01
C ASP A 364 -10.81 -8.04 12.12
N LEU A 365 -10.33 -7.63 13.31
CA LEU A 365 -10.22 -8.52 14.47
C LEU A 365 -11.57 -9.00 15.04
N LEU A 366 -12.67 -8.30 14.75
CA LEU A 366 -14.02 -8.71 15.11
C LEU A 366 -14.65 -9.61 14.03
N VAL A 367 -14.45 -9.28 12.75
CA VAL A 367 -14.86 -10.13 11.61
C VAL A 367 -14.16 -11.49 11.67
N GLU A 368 -12.85 -11.52 11.96
CA GLU A 368 -12.11 -12.77 12.19
C GLU A 368 -12.70 -13.65 13.30
N ARG A 369 -13.37 -13.06 14.31
CA ARG A 369 -14.00 -13.81 15.42
C ARG A 369 -15.36 -14.36 15.05
N GLU A 370 -16.10 -13.62 14.24
CA GLU A 370 -17.41 -14.03 13.73
C GLU A 370 -17.27 -15.16 12.70
N GLN A 371 -16.25 -15.09 11.83
CA GLN A 371 -15.97 -16.09 10.81
C GLN A 371 -15.12 -17.28 11.30
N ALA A 372 -14.58 -17.24 12.52
CA ALA A 372 -13.74 -18.32 13.02
C ALA A 372 -14.56 -19.57 13.40
N GLU A 373 -14.05 -20.74 13.02
CA GLU A 373 -14.57 -22.04 13.41
C GLU A 373 -13.53 -22.90 14.13
N GLY A 374 -13.97 -24.04 14.67
CA GLY A 374 -13.11 -25.07 15.26
C GLY A 374 -12.12 -24.56 16.32
N GLU A 375 -10.87 -25.01 16.23
CA GLU A 375 -9.80 -24.64 17.17
C GLU A 375 -9.46 -23.14 17.11
N ARG A 376 -9.57 -22.48 15.95
CA ARG A 376 -9.33 -21.03 15.82
C ARG A 376 -10.32 -20.24 16.66
N LEU A 377 -11.60 -20.63 16.61
CA LEU A 377 -12.66 -20.03 17.44
C LEU A 377 -12.41 -20.26 18.93
N LEU A 378 -11.99 -21.47 19.31
CA LEU A 378 -11.66 -21.80 20.71
C LEU A 378 -10.51 -20.92 21.23
N GLN A 379 -9.46 -20.70 20.43
CA GLN A 379 -8.34 -19.82 20.79
C GLN A 379 -8.77 -18.35 20.92
N LEU A 380 -9.52 -17.82 19.95
CA LEU A 380 -10.02 -16.45 19.98
C LEU A 380 -10.96 -16.19 21.17
N ARG A 381 -11.71 -17.21 21.62
CA ARG A 381 -12.58 -17.14 22.80
C ARG A 381 -11.84 -17.19 24.15
N ARG A 382 -10.55 -17.53 24.19
CA ARG A 382 -9.76 -17.55 25.46
C ARG A 382 -9.59 -16.16 26.07
N PHE A 383 -9.70 -15.10 25.26
CA PHE A 383 -9.61 -13.72 25.69
C PHE A 383 -10.76 -12.93 25.07
N LYS A 384 -11.49 -12.21 25.93
CA LYS A 384 -12.69 -11.48 25.53
C LYS A 384 -12.33 -10.10 25.00
N LEU A 385 -12.10 -10.01 23.70
CA LEU A 385 -11.87 -8.72 23.03
C LEU A 385 -13.08 -7.80 23.18
N ASP A 386 -14.29 -8.33 23.01
CA ASP A 386 -15.56 -7.60 23.08
C ASP A 386 -15.73 -6.89 24.43
N ASP A 387 -15.54 -7.61 25.56
CA ASP A 387 -15.55 -7.04 26.92
C ASP A 387 -14.50 -5.91 27.06
N ARG A 388 -13.30 -6.09 26.49
CA ARG A 388 -12.22 -5.08 26.51
C ARG A 388 -12.57 -3.85 25.66
N LEU A 389 -13.21 -4.01 24.52
CA LEU A 389 -13.64 -2.90 23.67
C LEU A 389 -14.78 -2.11 24.32
N ALA A 390 -15.78 -2.81 24.87
CA ALA A 390 -16.90 -2.21 25.58
C ALA A 390 -16.46 -1.41 26.82
N THR A 391 -15.55 -1.97 27.64
CA THR A 391 -15.03 -1.30 28.85
C THR A 391 -13.94 -0.26 28.57
N GLY A 392 -13.14 -0.44 27.51
CA GLY A 392 -12.11 0.51 27.06
C GLY A 392 -12.67 1.77 26.36
N GLY A 393 -13.99 1.98 26.42
CA GLY A 393 -14.65 3.15 25.85
C GLY A 393 -14.57 3.26 24.33
N TRP A 394 -14.26 2.17 23.62
CA TRP A 394 -14.03 2.21 22.17
C TRP A 394 -15.28 2.55 21.37
N CYS A 395 -16.47 2.18 21.87
CA CYS A 395 -17.75 2.50 21.23
C CYS A 395 -17.90 4.01 20.92
N PRO A 396 -17.96 4.93 21.91
CA PRO A 396 -18.08 6.36 21.61
C PRO A 396 -16.87 6.93 20.86
N ALA A 397 -15.68 6.33 21.01
CA ALA A 397 -14.48 6.77 20.31
C ALA A 397 -14.60 6.56 18.79
N VAL A 398 -14.91 5.34 18.35
CA VAL A 398 -15.10 5.00 16.94
C VAL A 398 -16.28 5.79 16.35
N SER A 399 -17.42 5.86 17.05
CA SER A 399 -18.58 6.58 16.54
C SER A 399 -18.41 8.10 16.49
N SER A 400 -17.47 8.68 17.27
CA SER A 400 -17.15 10.11 17.20
C SER A 400 -16.48 10.48 15.87
N LEU A 401 -15.67 9.58 15.27
CA LEU A 401 -15.03 9.84 13.98
C LEU A 401 -16.06 10.04 12.87
N LEU A 402 -17.21 9.35 12.92
CA LEU A 402 -18.29 9.56 11.95
C LEU A 402 -18.79 11.01 11.95
N THR A 403 -18.82 11.65 13.12
CA THR A 403 -19.24 13.05 13.26
C THR A 403 -18.21 14.03 12.65
N VAL A 404 -16.92 13.68 12.69
CA VAL A 404 -15.86 14.43 12.01
C VAL A 404 -15.96 14.21 10.49
N ALA A 405 -16.03 12.96 10.07
CA ALA A 405 -15.99 12.51 8.67
C ALA A 405 -17.16 13.00 7.81
N SER A 406 -18.35 13.11 8.41
CA SER A 406 -19.56 13.44 7.67
C SER A 406 -19.53 14.85 7.05
N PHE A 407 -18.66 15.75 7.52
CA PHE A 407 -18.63 17.15 7.09
C PHE A 407 -17.23 17.81 7.08
N ASP A 408 -16.12 17.05 7.16
CA ASP A 408 -14.79 17.66 7.24
C ASP A 408 -14.44 18.46 5.97
N ARG A 409 -13.79 19.62 6.16
CA ARG A 409 -13.42 20.56 5.11
C ARG A 409 -11.95 20.44 4.68
N ARG A 410 -11.18 19.55 5.32
CA ARG A 410 -9.72 19.63 5.32
C ARG A 410 -9.00 19.04 4.10
N ASP A 411 -9.59 18.08 3.37
CA ASP A 411 -8.92 17.47 2.20
C ASP A 411 -9.40 17.99 0.83
N ARG A 412 -9.53 19.32 0.72
CA ARG A 412 -9.84 20.01 -0.55
C ARG A 412 -8.65 20.10 -1.53
N ARG A 413 -7.59 19.28 -1.38
CA ARG A 413 -6.37 19.41 -2.20
C ARG A 413 -6.40 18.62 -3.51
N TYR A 414 -7.22 17.57 -3.60
CA TYR A 414 -7.24 16.69 -4.78
C TYR A 414 -8.37 16.96 -5.78
N ASP A 415 -9.47 17.61 -5.38
CA ASP A 415 -10.53 18.03 -6.31
C ASP A 415 -10.62 19.55 -6.42
N MET A 416 -9.80 20.11 -7.31
CA MET A 416 -9.81 21.54 -7.65
C MET A 416 -11.08 21.94 -8.42
N GLY A 417 -11.82 20.99 -9.01
CA GLY A 417 -13.10 21.23 -9.67
C GLY A 417 -14.23 21.53 -8.68
N ALA A 418 -14.27 20.82 -7.55
CA ALA A 418 -15.23 21.05 -6.48
C ALA A 418 -15.03 22.39 -5.74
N ALA A 419 -13.79 22.87 -5.63
CA ALA A 419 -13.46 24.10 -4.91
C ALA A 419 -13.98 25.39 -5.57
N LEU A 420 -14.26 25.37 -6.88
CA LEU A 420 -14.62 26.56 -7.67
C LEU A 420 -16.13 26.81 -7.82
N LYS A 421 -17.00 25.89 -7.39
CA LYS A 421 -18.46 26.04 -7.46
C LYS A 421 -19.06 26.28 -6.07
N ASN A 422 -19.45 27.53 -5.81
CA ASN A 422 -20.08 28.03 -4.57
C ASN A 422 -21.48 27.43 -4.24
N GLN A 423 -21.83 26.26 -4.79
CA GLN A 423 -23.15 25.64 -4.67
C GLN A 423 -23.12 24.12 -4.41
N MET A 424 -21.94 23.47 -4.36
CA MET A 424 -21.89 22.04 -4.02
C MET A 424 -21.95 21.86 -2.48
N PRO A 425 -22.85 21.01 -1.95
CA PRO A 425 -22.87 20.69 -0.53
C PRO A 425 -21.57 19.99 -0.12
N LEU A 426 -21.27 20.04 1.19
CA LEU A 426 -20.14 19.31 1.78
C LEU A 426 -20.31 17.81 1.46
N ARG A 427 -19.35 17.22 0.73
CA ARG A 427 -19.32 15.78 0.51
C ARG A 427 -18.71 15.10 1.75
N PRO A 428 -19.29 14.00 2.25
CA PRO A 428 -18.64 13.19 3.28
C PRO A 428 -17.40 12.51 2.70
N ASP A 429 -16.38 12.28 3.53
CA ASP A 429 -15.27 11.42 3.16
C ASP A 429 -15.73 9.96 3.12
N HIS A 430 -15.85 9.40 1.91
CA HIS A 430 -16.41 8.07 1.71
C HIS A 430 -15.57 6.96 2.33
N ASP A 431 -14.24 7.05 2.28
CA ASP A 431 -13.33 6.05 2.87
C ASP A 431 -13.42 6.05 4.40
N THR A 432 -13.46 7.23 5.00
CA THR A 432 -13.64 7.35 6.46
C THR A 432 -15.02 6.87 6.89
N VAL A 433 -16.10 7.25 6.18
CA VAL A 433 -17.46 6.80 6.53
C VAL A 433 -17.57 5.29 6.42
N ASP A 434 -17.05 4.67 5.36
CA ASP A 434 -17.08 3.21 5.20
C ASP A 434 -16.38 2.51 6.36
N LYS A 435 -15.11 2.84 6.63
CA LYS A 435 -14.31 2.22 7.71
C LYS A 435 -14.98 2.34 9.07
N VAL A 436 -15.53 3.52 9.38
CA VAL A 436 -16.19 3.76 10.67
C VAL A 436 -17.53 3.02 10.75
N VAL A 437 -18.35 3.03 9.71
CA VAL A 437 -19.64 2.32 9.67
C VAL A 437 -19.43 0.80 9.74
N SER A 438 -18.47 0.25 8.99
CA SER A 438 -18.13 -1.17 8.99
C SER A 438 -17.61 -1.63 10.36
N ALA A 439 -16.76 -0.84 11.03
CA ALA A 439 -16.36 -1.11 12.41
C ALA A 439 -17.54 -1.02 13.39
N MET A 440 -18.40 0.00 13.27
CA MET A 440 -19.62 0.11 14.09
C MET A 440 -20.56 -1.09 13.87
N GLY A 441 -20.63 -1.64 12.65
CA GLY A 441 -21.31 -2.89 12.34
C GLY A 441 -20.80 -4.06 13.19
N SER A 442 -19.51 -4.36 13.10
CA SER A 442 -18.89 -5.44 13.89
C SER A 442 -18.99 -5.23 15.41
N MET A 443 -19.03 -3.98 15.86
CA MET A 443 -19.15 -3.61 17.27
C MET A 443 -20.60 -3.55 17.79
N VAL A 444 -21.62 -3.57 16.91
CA VAL A 444 -23.01 -3.24 17.29
C VAL A 444 -23.57 -4.14 18.41
N ARG A 445 -23.15 -5.41 18.45
CA ARG A 445 -23.60 -6.39 19.45
C ARG A 445 -23.32 -5.98 20.90
N PHE A 446 -22.23 -5.27 21.14
CA PHE A 446 -21.81 -4.83 22.49
C PHE A 446 -21.75 -3.30 22.65
N CYS A 447 -21.73 -2.54 21.55
CA CYS A 447 -21.74 -1.07 21.55
C CYS A 447 -23.11 -0.43 21.28
N ARG A 448 -24.17 -1.25 21.12
CA ARG A 448 -25.54 -0.83 20.80
C ARG A 448 -26.00 0.45 21.51
N TYR A 449 -25.86 0.48 22.84
CA TYR A 449 -26.39 1.57 23.66
C TYR A 449 -25.64 2.88 23.44
N GLN A 450 -24.32 2.79 23.22
CA GLN A 450 -23.42 3.91 22.99
C GLN A 450 -23.60 4.49 21.57
N PHE A 451 -24.17 3.73 20.63
CA PHE A 451 -24.45 4.18 19.26
C PHE A 451 -25.84 4.82 19.08
N TYR A 452 -26.71 4.87 20.11
CA TYR A 452 -28.04 5.49 19.94
C TYR A 452 -27.97 6.95 19.50
N ASP A 453 -27.02 7.72 20.02
CA ASP A 453 -26.87 9.15 19.72
C ASP A 453 -26.39 9.42 18.28
N THR A 454 -25.82 8.42 17.58
CA THR A 454 -25.41 8.56 16.18
C THR A 454 -26.51 8.18 15.18
N LEU A 455 -27.65 7.63 15.63
CA LEU A 455 -28.77 7.28 14.75
C LEU A 455 -29.27 8.41 13.84
N PRO A 456 -29.37 9.70 14.27
CA PRO A 456 -29.79 10.78 13.38
C PRO A 456 -28.81 10.99 12.22
N LEU A 457 -27.50 10.91 12.52
CA LEU A 457 -26.44 11.06 11.54
C LEU A 457 -26.40 9.88 10.57
N LEU A 458 -26.47 8.65 11.08
CA LEU A 458 -26.51 7.44 10.26
C LEU A 458 -27.73 7.43 9.31
N ARG A 459 -28.92 7.85 9.76
CA ARG A 459 -30.08 8.00 8.86
C ARG A 459 -29.86 9.04 7.79
N HIS A 460 -29.26 10.19 8.13
CA HIS A 460 -28.94 11.22 7.15
C HIS A 460 -27.91 10.75 6.12
N LEU A 461 -26.86 10.03 6.55
CA LEU A 461 -25.88 9.42 5.65
C LEU A 461 -26.54 8.36 4.75
N ALA A 462 -27.36 7.45 5.30
CA ALA A 462 -28.08 6.45 4.51
C ALA A 462 -28.90 7.09 3.36
N HIS A 463 -29.66 8.14 3.67
CA HIS A 463 -30.37 8.91 2.64
C HIS A 463 -29.42 9.60 1.67
N THR A 464 -28.30 10.16 2.13
CA THR A 464 -27.31 10.84 1.27
C THR A 464 -26.66 9.88 0.28
N TYR A 465 -26.34 8.65 0.69
CA TYR A 465 -25.77 7.63 -0.18
C TYR A 465 -26.78 7.03 -1.16
N ASP A 466 -28.04 6.85 -0.74
CA ASP A 466 -29.14 6.47 -1.63
C ASP A 466 -29.37 7.54 -2.72
N ASP A 467 -29.35 8.81 -2.32
CA ASP A 467 -29.39 9.99 -3.20
C ASP A 467 -28.19 10.09 -4.17
N LEU A 468 -27.01 9.61 -3.77
CA LEU A 468 -25.80 9.57 -4.61
C LEU A 468 -25.87 8.40 -5.60
N ALA A 469 -26.23 7.20 -5.11
CA ALA A 469 -26.43 6.02 -5.95
C ALA A 469 -27.48 6.26 -7.04
N TYR A 470 -28.58 6.95 -6.70
CA TYR A 470 -29.59 7.40 -7.67
C TYR A 470 -29.00 8.37 -8.70
N LYS A 471 -28.19 9.36 -8.28
CA LYS A 471 -27.60 10.34 -9.21
C LYS A 471 -26.65 9.68 -10.21
N GLU A 472 -25.75 8.81 -9.75
CA GLU A 472 -24.82 8.10 -10.65
C GLU A 472 -25.58 7.26 -11.68
N GLN A 473 -26.60 6.50 -11.26
CA GLN A 473 -27.43 5.65 -12.12
C GLN A 473 -28.04 6.37 -13.33
N PHE A 474 -28.32 7.68 -13.22
CA PHE A 474 -28.93 8.48 -14.28
C PHE A 474 -27.99 9.51 -14.93
N GLN A 475 -26.78 9.72 -14.40
CA GLN A 475 -25.81 10.69 -14.93
C GLN A 475 -24.66 10.04 -15.71
N ASN A 476 -24.24 8.83 -15.35
CA ASN A 476 -23.10 8.14 -15.95
C ASN A 476 -23.49 6.74 -16.43
N ALA A 477 -24.11 6.64 -17.61
CA ALA A 477 -24.52 5.34 -18.19
C ALA A 477 -23.34 4.47 -18.66
N ASP A 478 -22.14 5.05 -18.77
CA ASP A 478 -20.90 4.40 -19.25
C ASP A 478 -19.88 4.11 -18.12
N ASP A 479 -20.19 4.40 -16.85
CA ASP A 479 -19.30 4.18 -15.70
C ASP A 479 -20.06 3.51 -14.53
N ASP A 480 -19.99 2.18 -14.47
CA ASP A 480 -20.76 1.31 -13.56
C ASP A 480 -20.22 1.32 -12.10
N GLY A 481 -19.03 1.89 -11.86
CA GLY A 481 -18.35 1.81 -10.57
C GLY A 481 -19.02 2.62 -9.44
N GLY A 482 -19.53 3.80 -9.75
CA GLY A 482 -20.05 4.73 -8.74
C GLY A 482 -21.37 4.28 -8.09
N HIS A 483 -22.29 3.69 -8.87
CA HIS A 483 -23.60 3.26 -8.37
C HIS A 483 -23.47 2.15 -7.33
N GLY A 484 -22.68 1.10 -7.64
CA GLY A 484 -22.49 -0.06 -6.76
C GLY A 484 -21.91 0.33 -5.40
N LEU A 485 -20.87 1.16 -5.39
CA LEU A 485 -20.24 1.67 -4.17
C LEU A 485 -21.23 2.42 -3.28
N PHE A 486 -21.89 3.46 -3.80
CA PHE A 486 -22.80 4.28 -2.99
C PHE A 486 -24.01 3.48 -2.49
N ARG A 487 -24.51 2.53 -3.30
CA ARG A 487 -25.58 1.64 -2.90
C ARG A 487 -25.14 0.68 -1.78
N GLY A 488 -23.98 0.05 -1.90
CA GLY A 488 -23.41 -0.83 -0.87
C GLY A 488 -23.19 -0.09 0.46
N MET A 489 -22.72 1.17 0.40
CA MET A 489 -22.64 2.03 1.58
C MET A 489 -24.01 2.32 2.18
N ALA A 490 -25.01 2.71 1.38
CA ALA A 490 -26.37 2.97 1.84
C ALA A 490 -26.97 1.74 2.55
N GLU A 491 -26.87 0.56 1.93
CA GLU A 491 -27.38 -0.72 2.47
C GLU A 491 -26.66 -1.12 3.77
N THR A 492 -25.35 -0.88 3.88
CA THR A 492 -24.56 -1.13 5.11
C THR A 492 -24.99 -0.20 6.24
N ILE A 493 -25.17 1.09 5.97
CA ILE A 493 -25.64 2.07 6.97
C ILE A 493 -27.09 1.75 7.40
N GLN A 494 -27.97 1.35 6.48
CA GLN A 494 -29.35 0.95 6.78
C GLN A 494 -29.40 -0.30 7.68
N ARG A 495 -28.56 -1.31 7.43
CA ARG A 495 -28.40 -2.48 8.31
C ARG A 495 -27.97 -2.06 9.72
N LEU A 496 -26.94 -1.22 9.84
CA LEU A 496 -26.48 -0.71 11.13
C LEU A 496 -27.57 0.10 11.88
N VAL A 497 -28.33 0.97 11.18
CA VAL A 497 -29.46 1.72 11.76
C VAL A 497 -30.55 0.78 12.28
N LYS A 498 -30.86 -0.29 11.54
CA LYS A 498 -31.80 -1.32 11.99
C LYS A 498 -31.28 -1.99 13.25
N ASP A 499 -30.04 -2.45 13.25
CA ASP A 499 -29.47 -3.24 14.35
C ASP A 499 -29.30 -2.45 15.64
N ILE A 500 -28.93 -1.16 15.57
CA ILE A 500 -29.01 -0.24 16.72
C ILE A 500 -30.48 -0.02 17.14
N GLY A 501 -31.42 0.04 16.20
CA GLY A 501 -32.84 0.35 16.43
C GLY A 501 -33.73 -0.78 16.97
N GLN A 502 -33.37 -2.07 16.81
CA GLN A 502 -34.15 -3.23 17.27
C GLN A 502 -34.41 -3.20 18.79
N LYS A 503 -35.57 -2.70 19.27
CA LYS A 503 -35.89 -2.78 20.72
C LYS A 503 -35.69 -4.21 21.23
N ASN A 504 -34.93 -4.38 22.30
CA ASN A 504 -34.79 -5.69 22.93
C ASN A 504 -36.17 -6.21 23.32
N GLU A 505 -36.52 -7.41 22.84
CA GLU A 505 -37.50 -8.25 23.51
C GLU A 505 -36.83 -8.78 24.79
N LEU A 506 -37.07 -8.06 25.89
CA LEU A 506 -36.68 -8.38 27.27
C LEU A 506 -37.93 -8.42 28.15
#